data_AF-A0A0G4NFH6-F1
#
_entry.id   AF-A0A0G4NFH6-F1
#
_cell.length_a   1.000
_cell.length_b   1.000
_cell.length_c   1.000
_cell.angle_alpha   90.00
_cell.angle_beta   90.00
_cell.angle_gamma   90.00
#
_symmetry.space_group_name_H-M   'P 1'
#
loop_
_entity.id
_entity.type
_entity.pdbx_description
1 polymer ?
#
loop_
_entity_poly.entity_id
_entity_poly.type
_entity_poly.pdbx_seq_one_letter_code
_entity_poly.pdbx_strand_id
1 'polypeptide(L)'
;FIVAGTVLFLVAFGLLIHFRGSPSDAQASGVIGAQVLLGIAGGMFPYPAQASLQTALDHENLAVMTGLYLATYNIGSAFGNTVSGSFWTQLLPSELNKRLAQFGNETLAQTIYADPFTVLAEYPVGTPVRTEIIASYQHIQRLLCITGICLCVPLIAF
;
A
#
# COMPACT_ATOMS: atom_id res chain seq x y z
N PHE A 1 22.49 -6.82 4.27
CA PHE A 1 21.14 -7.25 4.70
C PHE A 1 20.13 -6.12 4.53
N ILE A 2 20.39 -4.92 5.10
CA ILE A 2 19.57 -3.70 4.93
C ILE A 2 19.31 -3.38 3.44
N VAL A 3 20.36 -3.24 2.61
CA VAL A 3 20.22 -2.98 1.16
C VAL A 3 19.46 -4.07 0.41
N ALA A 4 19.63 -5.33 0.78
CA ALA A 4 18.87 -6.42 0.18
C ALA A 4 17.38 -6.33 0.54
N GLY A 5 17.07 -5.95 1.79
CA GLY A 5 15.71 -5.68 2.24
C GLY A 5 15.05 -4.51 1.49
N THR A 6 15.76 -3.41 1.25
CA THR A 6 15.23 -2.26 0.50
C THR A 6 14.98 -2.58 -0.98
N VAL A 7 15.86 -3.37 -1.61
CA VAL A 7 15.62 -3.88 -2.97
C VAL A 7 14.42 -4.82 -3.02
N LEU A 8 14.24 -5.69 -2.01
CA LEU A 8 13.07 -6.55 -1.91
C LEU A 8 11.77 -5.75 -1.75
N PHE A 9 11.77 -4.63 -1.01
CA PHE A 9 10.63 -3.72 -0.96
C PHE A 9 10.25 -3.21 -2.36
N LEU A 10 11.23 -2.80 -3.16
CA LEU A 10 10.99 -2.33 -4.54
C LEU A 10 10.38 -3.44 -5.40
N VAL A 11 10.91 -4.67 -5.31
CA VAL A 11 10.38 -5.83 -6.03
C VAL A 11 8.96 -6.18 -5.57
N ALA A 12 8.67 -6.15 -4.27
CA ALA A 12 7.33 -6.41 -3.72
C ALA A 12 6.30 -5.41 -4.26
N PHE A 13 6.61 -4.11 -4.20
CA PHE A 13 5.72 -3.10 -4.76
C PHE A 13 5.60 -3.22 -6.27
N GLY A 14 6.68 -3.58 -6.98
CA GLY A 14 6.64 -3.87 -8.43
C GLY A 14 5.70 -5.04 -8.77
N LEU A 15 5.71 -6.10 -7.98
CA LEU A 15 4.78 -7.22 -8.10
C LEU A 15 3.34 -6.79 -7.82
N LEU A 16 3.10 -5.98 -6.78
CA LEU A 16 1.77 -5.42 -6.50
C LEU A 16 1.27 -4.45 -7.58
N ILE A 17 2.17 -3.85 -8.36
CA ILE A 17 1.81 -3.07 -9.55
C ILE A 17 1.33 -3.97 -10.68
N HIS A 18 1.93 -5.16 -10.84
CA HIS A 18 1.59 -6.08 -11.91
C HIS A 18 0.36 -6.94 -11.56
N PHE A 19 0.32 -7.51 -10.35
CA PHE A 19 -0.75 -8.36 -9.85
C PHE A 19 -1.65 -7.54 -8.92
N ARG A 20 -2.78 -7.05 -9.44
CA ARG A 20 -3.64 -6.06 -8.76
C ARG A 20 -4.97 -6.61 -8.25
N GLY A 21 -5.00 -7.88 -7.86
CA GLY A 21 -6.22 -8.45 -7.25
C GLY A 21 -7.42 -8.50 -8.21
N SER A 22 -7.18 -8.73 -9.51
CA SER A 22 -8.29 -9.16 -10.38
C SER A 22 -8.79 -10.54 -9.91
N PRO A 23 -10.08 -10.87 -10.08
CA PRO A 23 -10.68 -12.13 -9.62
C PRO A 23 -10.12 -13.41 -10.27
N SER A 24 -9.10 -13.33 -11.13
CA SER A 24 -8.38 -14.49 -11.65
C SER A 24 -7.43 -15.09 -10.62
N ASP A 25 -7.39 -16.42 -10.50
CA ASP A 25 -6.54 -17.15 -9.55
C ASP A 25 -5.06 -16.76 -9.63
N ALA A 26 -4.52 -16.58 -10.84
CA ALA A 26 -3.12 -16.18 -11.06
C ALA A 26 -2.78 -14.81 -10.41
N GLN A 27 -3.73 -13.87 -10.42
CA GLN A 27 -3.52 -12.56 -9.79
C GLN A 27 -3.66 -12.61 -8.28
N ALA A 28 -4.55 -13.46 -7.76
CA ALA A 28 -4.66 -13.69 -6.32
C ALA A 28 -3.36 -14.29 -5.76
N SER A 29 -2.81 -15.32 -6.41
CA SER A 29 -1.52 -15.90 -6.04
C SER A 29 -0.37 -14.90 -6.13
N GLY A 30 -0.38 -14.03 -7.16
CA GLY A 30 0.61 -12.97 -7.32
C GLY A 30 0.59 -11.93 -6.19
N VAL A 31 -0.61 -11.51 -5.75
CA VAL A 31 -0.76 -10.60 -4.59
C VAL A 31 -0.26 -11.26 -3.31
N ILE A 32 -0.61 -12.53 -3.07
CA ILE A 32 -0.15 -13.27 -1.90
C ILE A 32 1.38 -13.34 -1.88
N GLY A 33 2.00 -13.73 -3.00
CA GLY A 33 3.45 -13.78 -3.13
C GLY A 33 4.12 -12.42 -2.89
N ALA A 34 3.52 -11.34 -3.42
CA ALA A 34 4.02 -9.99 -3.21
C ALA A 34 3.93 -9.55 -1.73
N GLN A 35 2.84 -9.89 -1.03
CA GLN A 35 2.68 -9.59 0.40
C GLN A 35 3.65 -10.39 1.28
N VAL A 36 3.89 -11.66 0.97
CA VAL A 36 4.90 -12.47 1.66
C VAL A 36 6.29 -11.85 1.47
N LEU A 37 6.64 -11.46 0.24
CA LEU A 37 7.91 -10.82 -0.07
C LEU A 37 8.05 -9.47 0.64
N LEU A 38 6.96 -8.69 0.72
CA LEU A 38 6.90 -7.44 1.48
C LEU A 38 7.14 -7.67 2.98
N GLY A 39 6.56 -8.73 3.55
CA GLY A 39 6.76 -9.11 4.95
C GLY A 39 8.21 -9.50 5.24
N ILE A 40 8.84 -10.27 4.35
CA ILE A 40 10.27 -10.61 4.45
C ILE A 40 11.12 -9.32 4.38
N ALA A 41 10.86 -8.45 3.41
CA ALA A 41 11.55 -7.16 3.28
C ALA A 41 11.41 -6.29 4.55
N GLY A 42 10.20 -6.27 5.14
CA GLY A 42 9.89 -5.59 6.39
C GLY A 42 10.61 -6.17 7.61
N GLY A 43 11.03 -7.44 7.59
CA GLY A 43 11.96 -7.99 8.58
C GLY A 43 13.42 -7.63 8.31
N MET A 44 13.80 -7.54 7.03
CA MET A 44 15.20 -7.43 6.62
C MET A 44 15.78 -6.01 6.65
N PHE A 45 14.93 -4.99 6.74
CA PHE A 45 15.36 -3.58 6.69
C PHE A 45 15.31 -2.87 8.07
N PRO A 46 14.13 -2.67 8.70
CA PRO A 46 14.01 -1.77 9.85
C PRO A 46 14.66 -2.31 11.13
N TYR A 47 14.56 -3.62 11.42
CA TYR A 47 15.16 -4.18 12.64
C TYR A 47 16.69 -4.20 12.60
N PRO A 48 17.33 -4.65 11.50
CA PRO A 48 18.79 -4.61 11.38
C PRO A 48 19.34 -3.19 11.33
N ALA A 49 18.60 -2.24 10.75
CA ALA A 49 18.96 -0.82 10.80
C ALA A 49 18.95 -0.30 12.25
N GLN A 50 17.88 -0.59 13.01
CA GLN A 50 17.81 -0.23 14.43
C GLN A 50 18.94 -0.88 15.24
N ALA A 51 19.21 -2.17 15.04
CA ALA A 51 20.28 -2.88 15.73
C ALA A 51 21.67 -2.29 15.39
N SER A 52 21.92 -1.97 14.11
CA SER A 52 23.19 -1.37 13.68
C SER A 52 23.42 0.03 14.27
N LEU A 53 22.34 0.81 14.43
CA LEU A 53 22.41 2.09 15.14
C LEU A 53 22.82 1.88 16.61
N GLN A 54 22.21 0.90 17.29
CA GLN A 54 22.46 0.64 18.70
C GLN A 54 23.88 0.11 18.97
N THR A 55 24.50 -0.61 18.04
CA THR A 55 25.86 -1.15 18.22
C THR A 55 26.97 -0.12 17.99
N ALA A 56 26.70 0.97 17.26
CA ALA A 56 27.69 2.00 16.95
C ALA A 56 27.77 3.13 18.00
N LEU A 57 26.94 3.06 19.05
CA LEU A 57 26.77 4.13 20.03
C LEU A 57 27.29 3.73 21.41
N ASP A 58 27.85 4.70 22.13
CA ASP A 58 28.17 4.53 23.54
C ASP A 58 26.90 4.36 24.38
N HIS A 59 27.01 3.63 25.50
CA HIS A 59 25.88 3.29 26.36
C HIS A 59 25.09 4.52 26.84
N GLU A 60 25.78 5.66 27.03
CA GLU A 60 25.19 6.93 27.45
C GLU A 60 24.25 7.53 26.38
N ASN A 61 24.55 7.34 25.09
CA ASN A 61 23.81 7.94 23.98
C ASN A 61 22.77 6.99 23.35
N LEU A 62 22.79 5.71 23.72
CA LEU A 62 21.97 4.66 23.10
C LEU A 62 20.46 4.92 23.23
N ALA A 63 20.01 5.34 24.42
CA ALA A 63 18.60 5.61 24.68
C ALA A 63 18.08 6.81 23.86
N VAL A 64 18.86 7.90 23.81
CA VAL A 64 18.48 9.12 23.09
C VAL A 64 18.39 8.85 21.58
N MET A 65 19.39 8.18 21.00
CA MET A 65 19.40 7.89 19.57
C MET A 65 18.33 6.87 19.16
N THR A 66 18.06 5.86 20.00
CA THR A 66 16.94 4.94 19.77
C THR A 66 15.60 5.68 19.79
N GLY A 67 15.43 6.61 20.73
CA GLY A 67 14.25 7.48 20.80
C GLY A 67 14.09 8.32 19.52
N LEU A 68 15.17 8.91 19.03
CA LEU A 68 15.17 9.68 17.79
C LEU A 68 14.79 8.80 16.58
N TYR A 69 15.35 7.61 16.47
CA TYR A 69 15.01 6.65 15.41
C TYR A 69 13.52 6.30 15.41
N LEU A 70 12.96 5.98 16.58
CA LEU A 70 11.53 5.67 16.71
C LEU A 70 10.64 6.88 16.44
N ALA A 71 11.07 8.09 16.80
CA ALA A 71 10.36 9.31 16.48
C ALA A 71 10.30 9.54 14.95
N THR A 72 11.44 9.42 14.27
CA THR A 72 11.50 9.52 12.80
C THR A 72 10.66 8.44 12.12
N TYR A 73 10.69 7.21 12.62
CA TYR A 73 9.84 6.13 12.13
C TYR A 73 8.35 6.46 12.23
N ASN A 74 7.90 6.99 13.38
CA ASN A 74 6.51 7.39 13.58
C ASN A 74 6.09 8.54 12.65
N ILE A 75 6.99 9.50 12.38
CA ILE A 75 6.74 10.58 11.41
C ILE A 75 6.53 9.98 10.01
N GLY A 76 7.41 9.06 9.58
CA GLY A 76 7.27 8.37 8.30
C GLY A 76 5.97 7.57 8.19
N SER A 77 5.60 6.85 9.26
CA SER A 77 4.34 6.11 9.34
C SER A 77 3.12 7.04 9.23
N ALA A 78 3.12 8.15 9.96
CA ALA A 78 2.05 9.15 9.88
C ALA A 78 1.93 9.73 8.47
N PHE A 79 3.06 10.10 7.85
CA PHE A 79 3.08 10.60 6.47
C PHE A 79 2.50 9.58 5.47
N GLY A 80 2.95 8.31 5.54
CA GLY A 80 2.42 7.25 4.68
C GLY A 80 0.92 7.03 4.85
N ASN A 81 0.44 7.05 6.09
CA ASN A 81 -0.99 6.94 6.40
C ASN A 81 -1.79 8.14 5.87
N THR A 82 -1.28 9.36 5.98
CA THR A 82 -1.94 10.55 5.44
C THR A 82 -2.03 10.50 3.92
N VAL A 83 -0.95 10.13 3.23
CA VAL A 83 -0.95 9.98 1.77
C VAL A 83 -1.93 8.89 1.34
N SER A 84 -1.89 7.72 1.98
CA SER A 84 -2.83 6.62 1.70
C SER A 84 -4.28 7.04 1.94
N GLY A 85 -4.56 7.68 3.07
CA GLY A 85 -5.88 8.21 3.40
C GLY A 85 -6.36 9.24 2.39
N SER A 86 -5.48 10.12 1.91
CA SER A 86 -5.80 11.07 0.83
C SER A 86 -6.25 10.36 -0.45
N PHE A 87 -5.54 9.33 -0.89
CA PHE A 87 -5.95 8.53 -2.04
C PHE A 87 -7.35 7.91 -1.86
N TRP A 88 -7.60 7.28 -0.71
CA TRP A 88 -8.91 6.65 -0.45
C TRP A 88 -10.04 7.65 -0.29
N THR A 89 -9.81 8.80 0.34
CA THR A 89 -10.87 9.78 0.64
C THR A 89 -11.16 10.73 -0.52
N GLN A 90 -10.14 11.11 -1.30
CA GLN A 90 -10.30 12.13 -2.35
C GLN A 90 -10.40 11.52 -3.75
N LEU A 91 -9.62 10.47 -4.04
CA LEU A 91 -9.55 9.90 -5.39
C LEU A 91 -10.53 8.75 -5.60
N LEU A 92 -10.72 7.86 -4.62
CA LEU A 92 -11.64 6.72 -4.78
C LEU A 92 -13.09 7.16 -5.09
N PRO A 93 -13.72 8.11 -4.35
CA PRO A 93 -15.10 8.49 -4.64
C PRO A 93 -15.24 9.17 -6.01
N SER A 94 -14.23 9.95 -6.42
CA SER A 94 -14.20 10.59 -7.74
C SER A 94 -14.10 9.56 -8.87
N GLU A 95 -13.22 8.57 -8.72
CA GLU A 95 -13.04 7.50 -9.71
C GLU A 95 -14.28 6.58 -9.79
N LEU A 96 -14.89 6.24 -8.64
CA LEU A 96 -16.15 5.49 -8.58
C LEU A 96 -17.28 6.23 -9.30
N ASN A 97 -17.46 7.53 -9.03
CA ASN A 97 -18.47 8.35 -9.71
C ASN A 97 -18.25 8.36 -11.23
N LYS A 98 -17.01 8.55 -11.66
CA LYS A 98 -16.67 8.59 -13.09
C LYS A 98 -16.97 7.28 -13.80
N ARG A 99 -16.64 6.14 -13.18
CA ARG A 99 -16.81 4.79 -13.78
C ARG A 99 -18.24 4.28 -13.69
N LEU A 100 -18.96 4.67 -12.65
CA LEU A 100 -20.34 4.24 -12.42
C LEU A 100 -21.38 5.18 -13.06
N ALA A 101 -20.99 6.37 -13.50
CA ALA A 101 -21.88 7.33 -14.18
C ALA A 101 -22.65 6.71 -15.36
N GLN A 102 -22.04 5.75 -16.08
CA GLN A 102 -22.68 5.04 -17.19
C GLN A 102 -23.89 4.19 -16.78
N PHE A 103 -24.02 3.83 -15.50
CA PHE A 103 -25.15 3.06 -14.98
C PHE A 103 -26.27 3.95 -14.41
N GLY A 104 -26.13 5.28 -14.51
CA GLY A 104 -27.19 6.24 -14.18
C GLY A 104 -27.55 6.36 -12.69
N ASN A 105 -26.67 5.89 -11.78
CA ASN A 105 -26.93 5.90 -10.35
C ASN A 105 -25.89 6.75 -9.61
N GLU A 106 -26.21 8.03 -9.40
CA GLU A 106 -25.33 9.02 -8.76
C GLU A 106 -25.08 8.74 -7.27
N THR A 107 -25.97 8.03 -6.59
CA THR A 107 -25.83 7.69 -5.17
C THR A 107 -25.01 6.42 -4.95
N LEU A 108 -24.93 5.53 -5.95
CA LEU A 108 -24.24 4.25 -5.85
C LEU A 108 -22.77 4.38 -5.43
N ALA A 109 -22.06 5.38 -5.96
CA ALA A 109 -20.66 5.62 -5.61
C ALA A 109 -20.47 5.99 -4.13
N GLN A 110 -21.38 6.79 -3.56
CA GLN A 110 -21.35 7.14 -2.13
C GLN A 110 -21.70 5.93 -1.26
N THR A 111 -22.68 5.12 -1.67
CA THR A 111 -23.05 3.90 -0.95
C THR A 111 -21.93 2.88 -0.95
N ILE A 112 -21.24 2.68 -2.08
CA ILE A 112 -20.07 1.79 -2.18
C ILE A 112 -18.93 2.30 -1.31
N TYR A 113 -18.69 3.61 -1.27
CA TYR A 113 -17.65 4.16 -0.43
C TYR A 113 -17.97 4.01 1.07
N ALA A 114 -19.23 4.21 1.46
CA ALA A 114 -19.68 4.10 2.84
C ALA A 114 -19.72 2.64 3.34
N ASP A 115 -20.22 1.73 2.51
CA ASP A 115 -20.35 0.31 2.85
C ASP A 115 -20.07 -0.59 1.64
N PRO A 116 -18.79 -0.81 1.31
CA PRO A 116 -18.42 -1.58 0.14
C PRO A 116 -18.86 -3.04 0.27
N PHE A 117 -18.74 -3.66 1.45
CA PHE A 117 -18.97 -5.10 1.59
C PHE A 117 -20.42 -5.50 1.34
N THR A 118 -21.38 -4.70 1.80
CA THR A 118 -22.80 -4.96 1.63
C THR A 118 -23.22 -4.77 0.18
N VAL A 119 -22.76 -3.70 -0.48
CA VAL A 119 -23.01 -3.49 -1.90
C VAL A 119 -22.37 -4.60 -2.75
N LEU A 120 -21.17 -5.04 -2.39
CA LEU A 120 -20.49 -6.13 -3.07
C LEU A 120 -21.21 -7.48 -2.92
N ALA A 121 -22.08 -7.67 -1.92
CA ALA A 121 -22.92 -8.87 -1.83
C ALA A 121 -24.08 -8.84 -2.85
N GLU A 122 -24.57 -7.64 -3.19
CA GLU A 122 -25.65 -7.45 -4.17
C GLU A 122 -25.16 -7.57 -5.63
N TYR A 123 -23.90 -7.22 -5.89
CA TYR A 123 -23.28 -7.27 -7.22
C TYR A 123 -22.20 -8.37 -7.31
N PRO A 124 -22.56 -9.61 -7.71
CA PRO A 124 -21.59 -10.69 -7.84
C PRO A 124 -20.53 -10.40 -8.92
N VAL A 125 -19.39 -11.08 -8.80
CA VAL A 125 -18.27 -10.99 -9.75
C VAL A 125 -18.76 -11.40 -11.14
N GLY A 126 -18.46 -10.58 -12.14
CA GLY A 126 -18.92 -10.76 -13.53
C GLY A 126 -20.00 -9.76 -13.96
N THR A 127 -20.66 -9.09 -13.01
CA THR A 127 -21.56 -7.97 -13.35
C THR A 127 -20.78 -6.74 -13.80
N PRO A 128 -21.31 -5.93 -14.74
CA PRO A 128 -20.59 -4.75 -15.25
C PRO A 128 -20.34 -3.70 -14.15
N VAL A 129 -21.27 -3.55 -13.21
CA VAL A 129 -21.11 -2.69 -12.02
C VAL A 129 -19.93 -3.18 -11.16
N ARG A 130 -19.86 -4.48 -10.84
CA ARG A 130 -18.77 -5.05 -10.05
C ARG A 130 -17.41 -4.91 -10.73
N THR A 131 -17.35 -5.07 -12.05
CA THR A 131 -16.12 -4.86 -12.82
C THR A 131 -15.60 -3.44 -12.70
N GLU A 132 -16.47 -2.42 -12.81
CA GLU A 132 -16.07 -1.03 -12.66
C GLU A 132 -15.66 -0.67 -11.23
N ILE A 133 -16.31 -1.27 -10.22
CA ILE A 133 -15.88 -1.13 -8.82
C ILE A 133 -14.47 -1.70 -8.65
N ILE A 134 -14.23 -2.94 -9.11
CA ILE A 134 -12.90 -3.56 -9.05
C ILE A 134 -11.86 -2.69 -9.76
N ALA A 135 -12.18 -2.18 -10.96
CA ALA A 135 -11.28 -1.30 -11.70
C ALA A 135 -10.95 0.00 -10.95
N SER A 136 -11.93 0.57 -10.23
CA SER A 136 -11.72 1.76 -9.38
C SER A 136 -10.72 1.47 -8.26
N TYR A 137 -10.92 0.38 -7.52
CA TYR A 137 -10.02 -0.02 -6.43
C TYR A 137 -8.62 -0.39 -6.95
N GLN A 138 -8.54 -1.08 -8.09
CA GLN A 138 -7.27 -1.38 -8.76
C GLN A 138 -6.51 -0.12 -9.17
N HIS A 139 -7.22 0.92 -9.60
CA HIS A 139 -6.62 2.20 -9.94
C HIS A 139 -6.03 2.89 -8.70
N ILE A 140 -6.73 2.90 -7.57
CA ILE A 140 -6.21 3.49 -6.33
C ILE A 140 -5.03 2.68 -5.79
N GLN A 141 -5.14 1.36 -5.74
CA GLN A 141 -4.04 0.48 -5.35
C GLN A 141 -2.82 0.66 -6.27
N ARG A 142 -3.03 0.94 -7.57
CA ARG A 142 -1.96 1.27 -8.50
C ARG A 142 -1.15 2.48 -8.06
N LEU A 143 -1.83 3.57 -7.76
CA LEU A 143 -1.21 4.83 -7.37
C LEU A 143 -0.48 4.68 -6.03
N LEU A 144 -1.05 3.93 -5.08
CA LEU A 144 -0.42 3.60 -3.80
C LEU A 144 0.90 2.85 -4.00
N CYS A 145 0.91 1.79 -4.81
CA CYS A 145 2.12 1.02 -5.06
C CYS A 145 3.17 1.82 -5.83
N ILE A 146 2.78 2.66 -6.80
CA ILE A 146 3.72 3.56 -7.50
C ILE A 146 4.36 4.54 -6.53
N THR A 147 3.55 5.16 -5.67
CA THR A 147 4.05 6.07 -4.63
C THR A 147 5.01 5.36 -3.70
N GLY A 148 4.71 4.11 -3.29
CA GLY A 148 5.60 3.26 -2.52
C GLY A 148 6.95 3.03 -3.19
N ILE A 149 6.97 2.65 -4.48
CA ILE A 149 8.22 2.48 -5.23
C ILE A 149 9.03 3.77 -5.28
N CYS A 150 8.38 4.91 -5.56
CA CYS A 150 9.07 6.20 -5.61
C CYS A 150 9.75 6.54 -4.28
N LEU A 151 9.13 6.19 -3.15
CA LEU A 151 9.71 6.37 -1.81
C LEU A 151 10.81 5.33 -1.50
N CYS A 152 10.83 4.18 -2.15
CA CYS A 152 11.94 3.22 -2.05
C CYS A 152 13.20 3.69 -2.76
N VAL A 153 13.11 4.54 -3.80
CA VAL A 153 14.28 5.04 -4.53
C VAL A 153 15.28 5.79 -3.63
N PRO A 154 14.90 6.82 -2.86
CA PRO A 154 15.83 7.48 -1.96
C PRO A 154 16.36 6.55 -0.86
N LEU A 155 15.56 5.57 -0.43
CA LEU A 155 15.95 4.55 0.56
C LEU A 155 17.08 3.61 0.06
N ILE A 156 17.22 3.46 -1.26
CA ILE A 156 18.24 2.62 -1.89
C ILE A 156 19.47 3.46 -2.26
N ALA A 157 19.25 4.72 -2.65
CA ALA A 157 20.31 5.62 -3.10
C ALA A 157 21.17 6.19 -1.96
N PHE A 158 20.62 6.28 -0.74
CA PHE A 158 21.24 6.88 0.44
C PHE A 158 21.19 5.90 1.63
#